data_AF-A0AB39KP28-F1
#
_entry.id   AF-A0AB39KP28-F1
#
_cell.length_a   1.000
_cell.length_b   1.000
_cell.length_c   1.000
_cell.angle_alpha   90.00
_cell.angle_beta   90.00
_cell.angle_gamma   90.00
#
_symmetry.space_group_name_H-M   'P 1'
#
loop_
_entity.id
_entity.type
_entity.pdbx_description
1 polymer ?
#
loop_
_entity_poly.entity_id
_entity_poly.type
_entity_poly.pdbx_seq_one_letter_code
_entity_poly.pdbx_strand_id
1 'polypeptide(L)'
;MTNILGLIDLSGGSNGGLNLTVLPGLAGGVGVNLGGSGGLANVDLLPGLGAGGLGTVDVLSPGGVLNVDVLPGTTITPTTPTTPTTPTTPPDNGENNGGGSGVGGKGWTPSGSINLDLATAYQNITRVDPDSAKGAGAQAMISSVTTQMNSQSLGSGFAVQKIIDAVDATTSVAVLSYQFFTGKTPSKAGLDFLVNAPDTLNATDLTDAYYTTFNLENRYINFAVNLGLNGEAAASFKQSYGNLSFAQTVTKAYDTIIGISTAVAAGVDANAGINDIVSRKAAFEATILPRVGALDSGMALKAGVVGYILAEAAKANFGSYANALENFYFDLADGQAQFNIDLVGVYGSDTAWMA
;
A
#
# COMPACT_ATOMS: atom_id res chain seq x y z
N MET A 1 40.71 -15.64 -33.59
CA MET A 1 40.60 -15.91 -32.15
C MET A 1 39.21 -15.45 -31.74
N THR A 2 38.39 -16.39 -31.29
CA THR A 2 36.99 -16.18 -30.98
C THR A 2 36.88 -15.45 -29.65
N ASN A 3 36.36 -14.21 -29.63
CA ASN A 3 36.08 -13.51 -28.39
C ASN A 3 34.90 -14.19 -27.70
N ILE A 4 35.18 -14.93 -26.63
CA ILE A 4 34.17 -15.48 -25.73
C ILE A 4 33.68 -14.31 -24.87
N LEU A 5 32.46 -13.83 -25.13
CA LEU A 5 31.70 -13.03 -24.18
C LEU A 5 31.21 -14.00 -23.08
N GLY A 6 31.97 -14.09 -21.99
CA GLY A 6 31.54 -14.82 -20.80
C GLY A 6 30.53 -13.96 -20.05
N LEU A 7 29.24 -14.25 -20.22
CA LEU A 7 28.21 -13.75 -19.30
C LEU A 7 28.28 -14.63 -18.04
N ILE A 8 28.66 -14.05 -16.90
CA ILE A 8 28.61 -14.74 -15.61
C ILE A 8 27.23 -14.42 -15.01
N ASP A 9 26.30 -15.37 -15.11
CA ASP A 9 25.02 -15.33 -14.41
C ASP A 9 25.18 -16.05 -13.06
N LEU A 10 24.98 -15.32 -11.97
CA LEU A 10 25.03 -15.84 -10.59
C LEU A 10 23.70 -15.55 -9.89
N SER A 11 22.62 -16.06 -10.45
CA SER A 11 21.30 -16.03 -9.82
C SER A 11 21.16 -17.17 -8.79
N GLY A 12 21.54 -16.89 -7.54
CA GLY A 12 21.17 -17.74 -6.40
C GLY A 12 22.00 -17.54 -5.13
N GLY A 13 21.39 -16.94 -4.09
CA GLY A 13 21.84 -17.11 -2.70
C GLY A 13 21.96 -15.83 -1.85
N SER A 14 21.19 -15.81 -0.76
CA SER A 14 21.15 -14.89 0.39
C SER A 14 22.41 -14.07 0.73
N ASN A 15 22.23 -12.75 0.92
CA ASN A 15 22.91 -11.80 1.83
C ASN A 15 24.43 -11.94 2.09
N GLY A 16 25.22 -12.39 1.12
CA GLY A 16 26.69 -12.31 1.18
C GLY A 16 27.19 -11.13 0.35
N GLY A 17 27.87 -10.17 0.97
CA GLY A 17 28.53 -9.08 0.25
C GLY A 17 29.56 -9.62 -0.76
N LEU A 18 29.49 -9.17 -2.00
CA LEU A 18 30.31 -9.65 -3.11
C LEU A 18 31.42 -8.63 -3.39
N ASN A 19 32.67 -9.09 -3.47
CA ASN A 19 33.83 -8.25 -3.77
C ASN A 19 34.45 -8.70 -5.09
N LEU A 20 34.41 -7.83 -6.11
CA LEU A 20 34.89 -8.13 -7.46
C LEU A 20 36.15 -7.31 -7.74
N THR A 21 37.27 -7.99 -8.01
CA THR A 21 38.53 -7.34 -8.42
C THR A 21 38.75 -7.52 -9.91
N VAL A 22 38.77 -6.42 -10.67
CA VAL A 22 39.05 -6.44 -12.11
C VAL A 22 40.56 -6.28 -12.34
N LEU A 23 41.18 -7.24 -13.02
CA LEU A 23 42.60 -7.22 -13.35
C LEU A 23 42.88 -6.38 -14.62
N PRO A 24 44.01 -5.65 -14.68
CA PRO A 24 44.38 -4.87 -15.86
C PRO A 24 44.70 -5.77 -17.06
N GLY A 25 44.20 -5.39 -18.25
CA GLY A 25 44.54 -6.03 -19.54
C GLY A 25 43.37 -6.56 -20.35
N LEU A 26 42.13 -6.53 -19.84
CA LEU A 26 40.94 -6.90 -20.61
C LEU A 26 40.47 -5.73 -21.49
N ALA A 27 40.75 -5.79 -22.78
CA ALA A 27 40.19 -4.86 -23.76
C ALA A 27 38.79 -5.34 -24.16
N GLY A 28 37.79 -4.96 -23.38
CA GLY A 28 36.38 -5.25 -23.61
C GLY A 28 35.58 -4.88 -22.36
N GLY A 29 34.55 -4.05 -22.51
CA GLY A 29 33.75 -3.59 -21.37
C GLY A 29 33.17 -4.75 -20.57
N VAL A 30 33.24 -4.67 -19.25
CA VAL A 30 32.64 -5.64 -18.33
C VAL A 30 31.24 -5.13 -17.98
N GLY A 31 30.21 -5.86 -18.39
CA GLY A 31 28.84 -5.63 -17.92
C GLY A 31 28.59 -6.48 -16.68
N VAL A 32 28.22 -5.85 -15.57
CA VAL A 32 27.80 -6.54 -14.34
C VAL A 32 26.31 -6.37 -14.18
N ASN A 33 25.55 -7.46 -14.18
CA ASN A 33 24.12 -7.45 -13.89
C ASN A 33 23.88 -8.00 -12.48
N LEU A 34 23.41 -7.16 -11.57
CA LEU A 34 23.09 -7.52 -10.19
C LEU A 34 21.58 -7.72 -10.07
N GLY A 35 21.09 -8.92 -10.37
CA GLY A 35 19.68 -9.26 -10.22
C GLY A 35 19.32 -9.62 -8.77
N GLY A 36 18.67 -8.72 -8.04
CA GLY A 36 18.08 -9.00 -6.73
C GLY A 36 17.94 -7.78 -5.82
N SER A 37 16.84 -7.69 -5.08
CA SER A 37 16.57 -6.59 -4.15
C SER A 37 17.46 -6.69 -2.89
N GLY A 38 18.40 -5.76 -2.73
CA GLY A 38 18.96 -5.40 -1.41
C GLY A 38 20.43 -5.75 -1.10
N GLY A 39 21.26 -6.11 -2.07
CA GLY A 39 22.69 -6.33 -1.84
C GLY A 39 23.56 -5.07 -1.94
N LEU A 40 24.54 -4.91 -1.04
CA LEU A 40 25.64 -3.93 -1.17
C LEU A 40 26.77 -4.55 -2.01
N ALA A 41 27.19 -3.87 -3.08
CA ALA A 41 28.36 -4.25 -3.88
C ALA A 41 29.45 -3.18 -3.73
N ASN A 42 30.67 -3.61 -3.40
CA ASN A 42 31.86 -2.76 -3.40
C ASN A 42 32.68 -3.11 -4.64
N VAL A 43 32.91 -2.14 -5.53
CA VAL A 43 33.74 -2.30 -6.72
C VAL A 43 35.00 -1.49 -6.52
N ASP A 44 36.13 -2.17 -6.34
CA ASP A 44 37.44 -1.52 -6.18
C ASP A 44 38.18 -1.51 -7.52
N LEU A 45 38.48 -0.32 -8.03
CA LEU A 45 39.14 -0.13 -9.33
C LEU A 45 40.63 0.13 -9.11
N LEU A 46 41.47 -0.83 -9.52
CA LEU A 46 42.92 -0.65 -9.43
C LEU A 46 43.42 0.45 -10.41
N PRO A 47 44.45 1.22 -10.03
CA PRO A 47 45.05 2.23 -10.89
C PRO A 47 45.72 1.60 -12.11
N GLY A 48 45.46 2.17 -13.31
CA GLY A 48 46.09 1.76 -14.57
C GLY A 48 45.18 1.60 -15.78
N LEU A 49 43.86 1.82 -15.65
CA LEU A 49 42.94 1.83 -16.78
C LEU A 49 43.11 3.12 -17.60
N GLY A 50 43.69 3.00 -18.80
CA GLY A 50 43.85 4.10 -19.73
C GLY A 50 42.50 4.72 -20.16
N ALA A 51 42.55 5.97 -20.63
CA ALA A 51 41.43 6.88 -20.87
C ALA A 51 40.35 6.45 -21.90
N GLY A 52 40.28 5.17 -22.29
CA GLY A 52 39.30 4.65 -23.25
C GLY A 52 38.61 3.34 -22.82
N GLY A 53 38.70 2.93 -21.55
CA GLY A 53 38.31 1.59 -21.11
C GLY A 53 37.03 1.45 -20.28
N LEU A 54 36.27 2.52 -20.01
CA LEU A 54 35.05 2.40 -19.19
C LEU A 54 33.84 2.13 -20.08
N GLY A 55 33.39 0.88 -20.10
CA GLY A 55 32.02 0.55 -20.50
C GLY A 55 31.02 1.10 -19.49
N THR A 56 29.82 1.43 -19.95
CA THR A 56 28.72 1.91 -19.10
C THR A 56 28.39 0.88 -18.01
N VAL A 57 28.44 1.28 -16.74
CA VAL A 57 27.87 0.50 -15.64
C VAL A 57 26.41 0.92 -15.51
N ASP A 58 25.49 0.03 -15.84
CA ASP A 58 24.06 0.26 -15.74
C ASP A 58 23.51 -0.47 -14.51
N VAL A 59 22.90 0.26 -13.58
CA VAL A 59 22.29 -0.29 -12.36
C VAL A 59 20.79 -0.32 -12.58
N LEU A 60 20.27 -1.46 -13.03
CA LEU A 60 18.88 -1.61 -13.49
C LEU A 60 17.86 -1.91 -12.38
N SER A 61 18.11 -1.57 -11.11
CA SER A 61 17.17 -1.84 -10.01
C SER A 61 16.94 -0.65 -9.06
N PRO A 62 15.70 -0.35 -8.65
CA PRO A 62 15.42 0.70 -7.67
C PRO A 62 15.89 0.25 -6.27
N GLY A 63 16.78 1.01 -5.63
CA GLY A 63 17.10 0.87 -4.20
C GLY A 63 18.49 0.33 -3.82
N GLY A 64 19.38 0.06 -4.76
CA GLY A 64 20.78 -0.26 -4.46
C GLY A 64 21.64 0.99 -4.23
N VAL A 65 22.47 1.02 -3.17
CA VAL A 65 23.49 2.07 -2.98
C VAL A 65 24.81 1.58 -3.57
N LEU A 66 25.31 2.25 -4.61
CA LEU A 66 26.64 1.98 -5.16
C LEU A 66 27.68 2.85 -4.44
N ASN A 67 28.59 2.22 -3.69
CA ASN A 67 29.72 2.93 -3.11
C ASN A 67 30.92 2.76 -4.04
N VAL A 68 31.26 3.82 -4.80
CA VAL A 68 32.45 3.83 -5.65
C VAL A 68 33.55 4.56 -4.89
N ASP A 69 34.53 3.82 -4.40
CA ASP A 69 35.70 4.42 -3.79
C ASP A 69 36.69 4.82 -4.91
N VAL A 70 36.81 6.13 -5.16
CA VAL A 70 37.68 6.65 -6.22
C VAL A 70 39.03 7.00 -5.61
N LEU A 71 40.06 6.24 -5.97
CA LEU A 71 41.41 6.52 -5.51
C LEU A 71 41.91 7.90 -6.01
N PRO A 72 42.82 8.56 -5.26
CA PRO A 72 43.33 9.88 -5.60
C PRO A 72 43.99 9.91 -6.99
N GLY A 73 43.57 10.84 -7.84
CA GLY A 73 44.14 11.06 -9.19
C GLY A 73 43.23 10.75 -10.37
N THR A 74 41.97 10.35 -10.12
CA THR A 74 41.00 10.01 -11.17
C THR A 74 40.05 11.18 -11.46
N THR A 75 39.99 11.65 -12.71
CA THR A 75 39.07 12.74 -13.13
C THR A 75 37.83 12.16 -13.77
N ILE A 76 36.64 12.51 -13.25
CA ILE A 76 35.34 12.11 -13.81
C ILE A 76 34.74 13.31 -14.54
N THR A 77 34.45 13.17 -15.84
CA THR A 77 33.77 14.21 -16.62
C THR A 77 32.31 13.81 -16.80
N PRO A 78 31.33 14.50 -16.19
CA PRO A 78 29.93 14.19 -16.39
C PRO A 78 29.52 14.66 -17.80
N THR A 79 29.03 13.74 -18.64
CA THR A 79 28.37 14.09 -19.89
C THR A 79 26.86 14.18 -19.64
N THR A 80 26.26 15.31 -20.03
CA THR A 80 24.81 15.50 -19.99
C THR A 80 24.14 14.60 -21.03
N PRO A 81 23.21 13.70 -20.66
CA PRO A 81 22.50 12.88 -21.63
C PRO A 81 21.55 13.75 -22.47
N THR A 82 21.61 13.63 -23.79
CA THR A 82 20.58 14.14 -24.69
C THR A 82 19.39 13.20 -24.70
N THR A 83 18.22 13.69 -24.31
CA THR A 83 16.96 12.95 -24.24
C THR A 83 16.47 12.51 -25.64
N PRO A 84 16.28 11.21 -25.92
CA PRO A 84 15.55 10.74 -27.09
C PRO A 84 14.05 10.98 -26.91
N THR A 85 13.37 11.48 -27.95
CA THR A 85 11.91 11.60 -27.99
C THR A 85 11.29 10.26 -28.38
N THR A 86 10.45 9.68 -27.52
CA THR A 86 9.67 8.45 -27.79
C THR A 86 8.28 8.58 -27.15
N PRO A 87 7.21 8.01 -27.75
CA PRO A 87 5.82 8.43 -27.54
C PRO A 87 5.23 8.09 -26.16
N THR A 88 4.27 8.91 -25.71
CA THR A 88 3.52 8.77 -24.46
C THR A 88 2.74 7.45 -24.39
N THR A 89 3.22 6.52 -23.58
CA THR A 89 2.39 5.47 -22.99
C THR A 89 1.87 5.97 -21.62
N PRO A 90 0.62 5.65 -21.22
CA PRO A 90 0.09 5.99 -19.90
C PRO A 90 0.92 5.33 -18.79
N PRO A 91 0.96 5.91 -17.57
CA PRO A 91 1.81 5.42 -16.50
C PRO A 91 1.43 3.99 -16.10
N ASP A 92 2.45 3.13 -16.16
CA ASP A 92 2.50 1.82 -15.53
C ASP A 92 2.47 2.02 -14.00
N ASN A 93 1.37 1.62 -13.35
CA ASN A 93 1.25 1.60 -11.88
C ASN A 93 1.98 0.37 -11.31
N GLY A 94 3.26 0.24 -11.67
CA GLY A 94 4.16 -0.77 -11.15
C GLY A 94 4.15 -0.75 -9.62
N GLU A 95 4.11 -1.96 -9.06
CA GLU A 95 4.16 -2.27 -7.63
C GLU A 95 5.26 -1.47 -6.92
N ASN A 96 4.90 -0.32 -6.36
CA ASN A 96 5.80 0.47 -5.52
C ASN A 96 5.37 0.29 -4.06
N ASN A 97 5.84 -0.80 -3.44
CA ASN A 97 5.90 -0.97 -1.99
C ASN A 97 7.02 -0.09 -1.36
N GLY A 98 7.22 1.11 -1.91
CA GLY A 98 8.15 2.11 -1.42
C GLY A 98 7.37 3.37 -1.10
N GLY A 99 7.27 3.69 0.18
CA GLY A 99 6.62 4.89 0.70
C GLY A 99 7.07 6.15 -0.04
N GLY A 100 6.25 6.58 -0.99
CA GLY A 100 6.35 7.86 -1.66
C GLY A 100 5.42 8.84 -0.97
N SER A 101 5.96 9.59 -0.03
CA SER A 101 5.36 10.77 0.61
C SER A 101 4.96 11.81 -0.44
N GLY A 102 3.82 11.63 -1.08
CA GLY A 102 3.17 12.58 -1.96
C GLY A 102 1.89 13.08 -1.32
N VAL A 103 2.04 14.01 -0.37
CA VAL A 103 0.94 14.70 0.32
C VAL A 103 0.16 15.52 -0.71
N GLY A 104 -0.90 14.93 -1.27
CA GLY A 104 -1.99 15.61 -1.96
C GLY A 104 -3.22 15.85 -1.08
N GLY A 105 -3.26 15.24 0.11
CA GLY A 105 -4.20 15.59 1.17
C GLY A 105 -3.83 16.97 1.72
N LYS A 106 -4.80 17.88 1.83
CA LYS A 106 -4.60 19.19 2.47
C LYS A 106 -3.85 19.00 3.78
N GLY A 107 -2.78 19.76 3.96
CA GLY A 107 -1.90 19.70 5.13
C GLY A 107 -2.71 19.63 6.43
N TRP A 108 -2.86 18.41 6.94
CA TRP A 108 -3.54 18.13 8.18
C TRP A 108 -2.49 18.18 9.28
N THR A 109 -2.52 19.25 10.07
CA THR A 109 -1.74 19.38 11.30
C THR A 109 -2.70 19.23 12.47
N PRO A 110 -2.70 18.11 13.21
CA PRO A 110 -3.51 18.00 14.41
C PRO A 110 -3.04 19.05 15.41
N SER A 111 -3.91 20.02 15.65
CA SER A 111 -3.69 21.07 16.65
C SER A 111 -4.12 20.54 18.01
N GLY A 112 -3.35 19.61 18.57
CA GLY A 112 -3.57 19.09 19.92
C GLY A 112 -2.40 18.27 20.44
N SER A 113 -1.90 18.61 21.62
CA SER A 113 -0.97 17.74 22.36
C SER A 113 -1.73 16.52 22.86
N ILE A 114 -1.77 15.45 22.07
CA ILE A 114 -2.29 14.17 22.52
C ILE A 114 -1.26 13.62 23.52
N ASN A 115 -1.66 13.41 24.78
CA ASN A 115 -0.89 12.57 25.70
C ASN A 115 -1.10 11.12 25.27
N LEU A 116 -0.46 10.74 24.17
CA LEU A 116 -0.71 9.51 23.45
C LEU A 116 0.21 8.42 23.99
N ASP A 117 -0.36 7.42 24.65
CA ASP A 117 0.31 6.15 24.82
C ASP A 117 0.28 5.40 23.47
N LEU A 118 1.41 5.36 22.78
CA LEU A 118 1.53 4.72 21.46
C LEU A 118 1.26 3.20 21.50
N ALA A 119 1.47 2.53 22.63
CA ALA A 119 1.13 1.12 22.77
C ALA A 119 -0.39 0.93 22.82
N THR A 120 -1.09 1.77 23.60
CA THR A 120 -2.55 1.82 23.62
C THR A 120 -3.11 2.20 22.25
N ALA A 121 -2.54 3.19 21.57
CA ALA A 121 -2.94 3.60 20.23
C ALA A 121 -2.79 2.46 19.22
N TYR A 122 -1.63 1.78 19.24
CA TYR A 122 -1.37 0.61 18.41
C TYR A 122 -2.42 -0.47 18.66
N GLN A 123 -2.66 -0.83 19.93
CA GLN A 123 -3.64 -1.85 20.27
C GLN A 123 -5.05 -1.46 19.86
N ASN A 124 -5.45 -0.20 20.05
CA ASN A 124 -6.78 0.25 19.69
C ASN A 124 -6.99 0.22 18.18
N ILE A 125 -6.03 0.67 17.38
CA ILE A 125 -6.16 0.73 15.92
C ILE A 125 -6.04 -0.67 15.33
N THR A 126 -5.01 -1.44 15.70
CA THR A 126 -4.70 -2.75 15.09
C THR A 126 -5.53 -3.88 15.66
N ARG A 127 -6.12 -3.69 16.86
CA ARG A 127 -6.69 -4.73 17.72
C ARG A 127 -5.70 -5.77 18.24
N VAL A 128 -4.41 -5.59 17.97
CA VAL A 128 -3.34 -6.50 18.35
C VAL A 128 -2.59 -5.95 19.56
N ASP A 129 -2.41 -6.80 20.58
CA ASP A 129 -1.51 -6.49 21.68
C ASP A 129 -0.07 -6.39 21.15
N PRO A 130 0.62 -5.24 21.29
CA PRO A 130 1.97 -5.06 20.76
C PRO A 130 3.02 -5.99 21.39
N ASP A 131 2.73 -6.60 22.54
CA ASP A 131 3.59 -7.59 23.21
C ASP A 131 3.26 -9.04 22.81
N SER A 132 2.20 -9.26 22.04
CA SER A 132 1.82 -10.59 21.57
C SER A 132 2.66 -11.06 20.39
N ALA A 133 2.59 -12.37 20.10
CA ALA A 133 3.23 -12.93 18.90
C ALA A 133 2.69 -12.32 17.59
N LYS A 134 1.39 -11.96 17.54
CA LYS A 134 0.78 -11.25 16.40
C LYS A 134 1.31 -9.81 16.27
N GLY A 135 1.75 -9.21 17.38
CA GLY A 135 2.35 -7.87 17.45
C GLY A 135 3.86 -7.84 17.16
N ALA A 136 4.44 -8.91 16.61
CA ALA A 136 5.88 -8.97 16.35
C ALA A 136 6.37 -7.76 15.54
N GLY A 137 7.34 -7.01 16.10
CA GLY A 137 7.88 -5.79 15.50
C GLY A 137 7.17 -4.49 15.92
N ALA A 138 5.99 -4.57 16.55
CA ALA A 138 5.25 -3.40 17.03
C ALA A 138 6.07 -2.59 18.04
N GLN A 139 6.71 -3.25 19.00
CA GLN A 139 7.54 -2.58 20.01
C GLN A 139 8.73 -1.80 19.41
N ALA A 140 9.34 -2.33 18.34
CA ALA A 140 10.43 -1.62 17.65
C ALA A 140 9.92 -0.37 16.93
N MET A 141 8.77 -0.46 16.27
CA MET A 141 8.10 0.69 15.64
C MET A 141 7.69 1.73 16.69
N ILE A 142 6.99 1.32 17.76
CA ILE A 142 6.57 2.18 18.87
C ILE A 142 7.78 2.90 19.49
N SER A 143 8.87 2.17 19.77
CA SER A 143 10.09 2.74 20.34
C SER A 143 10.75 3.76 19.39
N SER A 144 10.76 3.48 18.09
CA SER A 144 11.31 4.38 17.07
C SER A 144 10.48 5.67 16.97
N VAL A 145 9.15 5.55 16.92
CA VAL A 145 8.22 6.69 16.86
C VAL A 145 8.30 7.52 18.14
N THR A 146 8.35 6.88 19.31
CA THR A 146 8.53 7.55 20.61
C THR A 146 9.83 8.37 20.63
N THR A 147 10.92 7.79 20.12
CA THR A 147 12.22 8.49 20.02
C THR A 147 12.12 9.73 19.14
N GLN A 148 11.45 9.61 17.99
CA GLN A 148 11.24 10.73 17.07
C GLN A 148 10.34 11.83 17.65
N MET A 149 9.32 11.45 18.45
CA MET A 149 8.47 12.40 19.18
C MET A 149 9.26 13.13 20.27
N ASN A 150 10.04 12.40 21.08
CA ASN A 150 10.85 12.98 22.16
C ASN A 150 11.94 13.92 21.63
N SER A 151 12.48 13.65 20.43
CA SER A 151 13.42 14.54 19.76
C SER A 151 12.75 15.71 19.02
N GLN A 152 11.42 15.82 19.07
CA GLN A 152 10.60 16.80 18.35
C GLN A 152 10.79 16.77 16.83
N SER A 153 11.29 15.65 16.30
CA SER A 153 11.41 15.40 14.85
C SER A 153 10.09 14.94 14.23
N LEU A 154 9.12 14.52 15.06
CA LEU A 154 7.81 14.03 14.64
C LEU A 154 6.71 14.54 15.58
N GLY A 155 5.65 15.14 15.01
CA GLY A 155 4.45 15.50 15.76
C GLY A 155 3.56 14.28 16.08
N SER A 156 2.72 14.37 17.11
CA SER A 156 1.78 13.31 17.51
C SER A 156 0.87 12.82 16.39
N GLY A 157 0.42 13.71 15.50
CA GLY A 157 -0.35 13.34 14.31
C GLY A 157 0.36 12.38 13.38
N PHE A 158 1.62 12.71 13.07
CA PHE A 158 2.45 11.87 12.21
C PHE A 158 2.83 10.56 12.89
N ALA A 159 2.89 10.52 14.23
CA ALA A 159 3.09 9.29 14.98
C ALA A 159 1.92 8.31 14.85
N VAL A 160 0.67 8.81 14.96
CA VAL A 160 -0.52 7.99 14.69
C VAL A 160 -0.56 7.56 13.23
N GLN A 161 -0.20 8.45 12.29
CA GLN A 161 -0.15 8.08 10.86
C GLN A 161 0.79 6.89 10.61
N LYS A 162 1.94 6.83 11.30
CA LYS A 162 2.84 5.66 11.21
C LYS A 162 2.21 4.35 11.70
N ILE A 163 1.25 4.42 12.63
CA ILE A 163 0.46 3.27 13.06
C ILE A 163 -0.64 2.97 12.04
N ILE A 164 -1.30 4.00 11.49
CA ILE A 164 -2.33 3.88 10.44
C ILE A 164 -1.77 3.17 9.20
N ASP A 165 -0.58 3.56 8.74
CA ASP A 165 0.09 2.95 7.58
C ASP A 165 0.31 1.43 7.77
N ALA A 166 0.30 0.93 9.01
CA ALA A 166 0.45 -0.49 9.33
C ALA A 166 -0.86 -1.29 9.33
N VAL A 167 -2.04 -0.65 9.23
CA VAL A 167 -3.36 -1.31 9.38
C VAL A 167 -4.24 -1.27 8.15
N ASP A 168 -3.75 -0.78 7.02
CA ASP A 168 -4.51 -0.75 5.76
C ASP A 168 -4.96 -2.15 5.32
N ALA A 169 -4.22 -3.20 5.68
CA ALA A 169 -4.59 -4.57 5.36
C ALA A 169 -5.50 -5.25 6.41
N THR A 170 -5.88 -4.57 7.49
CA THR A 170 -6.66 -5.15 8.59
C THR A 170 -7.88 -4.29 8.93
N THR A 171 -7.75 -3.36 9.88
CA THR A 171 -8.90 -2.62 10.44
C THR A 171 -9.69 -1.86 9.37
N SER A 172 -9.01 -1.26 8.38
CA SER A 172 -9.68 -0.52 7.30
C SER A 172 -10.57 -1.43 6.46
N VAL A 173 -10.12 -2.67 6.17
CA VAL A 173 -10.87 -3.68 5.40
C VAL A 173 -12.22 -3.92 6.06
N ALA A 174 -12.24 -4.13 7.37
CA ALA A 174 -13.47 -4.37 8.12
C ALA A 174 -14.34 -3.11 8.16
N VAL A 175 -13.77 -1.96 8.53
CA VAL A 175 -14.51 -0.70 8.73
C VAL A 175 -15.14 -0.21 7.44
N LEU A 176 -14.36 -0.08 6.37
CA LEU A 176 -14.84 0.47 5.10
C LEU A 176 -15.80 -0.48 4.37
N SER A 177 -15.54 -1.80 4.42
CA SER A 177 -16.47 -2.77 3.81
C SER A 177 -17.81 -2.76 4.52
N TYR A 178 -17.83 -2.78 5.86
CA TYR A 178 -19.08 -2.68 6.60
C TYR A 178 -19.80 -1.36 6.35
N GLN A 179 -19.08 -0.24 6.33
CA GLN A 179 -19.67 1.06 6.03
C GLN A 179 -20.38 1.03 4.67
N PHE A 180 -19.73 0.54 3.62
CA PHE A 180 -20.33 0.54 2.28
C PHE A 180 -21.56 -0.37 2.20
N PHE A 181 -21.43 -1.60 2.70
CA PHE A 181 -22.46 -2.62 2.48
C PHE A 181 -23.63 -2.49 3.46
N THR A 182 -23.38 -2.03 4.69
CA THR A 182 -24.37 -1.99 5.77
C THR A 182 -24.81 -0.56 6.13
N GLY A 183 -24.11 0.45 5.60
CA GLY A 183 -24.33 1.87 5.93
C GLY A 183 -23.75 2.29 7.28
N LYS A 184 -22.97 1.43 7.92
CA LYS A 184 -22.40 1.68 9.25
C LYS A 184 -21.11 0.89 9.49
N THR A 185 -20.28 1.37 10.41
CA THR A 185 -19.12 0.64 10.92
C THR A 185 -19.55 -0.59 11.72
N PRO A 186 -18.67 -1.60 11.93
CA PRO A 186 -18.94 -2.66 12.88
C PRO A 186 -19.15 -2.12 14.30
N SER A 187 -19.86 -2.87 15.15
CA SER A 187 -19.78 -2.65 16.60
C SER A 187 -18.35 -2.89 17.09
N LYS A 188 -17.98 -2.39 18.28
CA LYS A 188 -16.64 -2.64 18.84
C LYS A 188 -16.33 -4.14 18.90
N ALA A 189 -17.24 -4.93 19.46
CA ALA A 189 -17.08 -6.38 19.54
C ALA A 189 -17.04 -7.05 18.16
N GLY A 190 -17.79 -6.53 17.19
CA GLY A 190 -17.74 -6.99 15.80
C GLY A 190 -16.39 -6.69 15.14
N LEU A 191 -15.81 -5.52 15.39
CA LEU A 191 -14.49 -5.18 14.87
C LEU A 191 -13.40 -6.03 15.51
N ASP A 192 -13.46 -6.23 16.84
CA ASP A 192 -12.55 -7.14 17.54
C ASP A 192 -12.66 -8.56 16.93
N PHE A 193 -13.88 -9.08 16.71
CA PHE A 193 -14.12 -10.38 16.08
C PHE A 193 -13.55 -10.51 14.66
N LEU A 194 -13.65 -9.46 13.84
CA LEU A 194 -13.22 -9.48 12.43
C LEU A 194 -11.72 -9.27 12.27
N VAL A 195 -11.10 -8.50 13.17
CA VAL A 195 -9.70 -8.07 13.04
C VAL A 195 -8.76 -8.94 13.83
N ASN A 196 -9.02 -9.12 15.13
CA ASN A 196 -8.17 -9.92 16.01
C ASN A 196 -9.01 -10.48 17.18
N ALA A 197 -9.44 -11.72 17.05
CA ALA A 197 -10.18 -12.44 18.07
C ALA A 197 -9.32 -13.58 18.63
N PRO A 198 -9.68 -14.12 19.82
CA PRO A 198 -9.21 -15.44 20.20
C PRO A 198 -9.64 -16.47 19.14
N ASP A 199 -8.76 -17.41 18.79
CA ASP A 199 -9.03 -18.48 17.80
C ASP A 199 -10.29 -19.30 18.12
N THR A 200 -10.66 -19.39 19.41
CA THR A 200 -11.90 -20.05 19.87
C THR A 200 -13.18 -19.33 19.44
N LEU A 201 -13.09 -18.05 19.09
CA LEU A 201 -14.20 -17.23 18.59
C LEU A 201 -14.12 -17.08 17.07
N ASN A 202 -12.94 -16.73 16.54
CA ASN A 202 -12.68 -16.66 15.11
C ASN A 202 -11.23 -17.11 14.84
N ALA A 203 -11.06 -18.27 14.20
CA ALA A 203 -9.75 -18.83 13.90
C ALA A 203 -9.13 -18.31 12.59
N THR A 204 -9.84 -17.42 11.89
CA THR A 204 -9.43 -16.88 10.59
C THR A 204 -9.80 -15.40 10.51
N ASP A 205 -9.41 -14.61 11.52
CA ASP A 205 -9.54 -13.16 11.48
C ASP A 205 -8.50 -12.49 10.57
N LEU A 206 -8.63 -11.18 10.30
CA LEU A 206 -7.76 -10.46 9.37
C LEU A 206 -6.27 -10.47 9.76
N THR A 207 -5.94 -10.74 11.02
CA THR A 207 -4.56 -10.86 11.51
C THR A 207 -4.02 -12.29 11.51
N ASP A 208 -4.86 -13.28 11.16
CA ASP A 208 -4.47 -14.69 11.13
C ASP A 208 -3.80 -15.14 9.82
N ALA A 209 -3.18 -16.32 9.91
CA ALA A 209 -2.48 -17.00 8.81
C ALA A 209 -3.33 -17.19 7.55
N TYR A 210 -4.66 -17.28 7.68
CA TYR A 210 -5.55 -17.38 6.53
C TYR A 210 -5.39 -16.18 5.58
N TYR A 211 -5.21 -14.98 6.12
CA TYR A 211 -5.13 -13.76 5.31
C TYR A 211 -3.69 -13.38 4.90
N THR A 212 -2.65 -14.05 5.40
CA THR A 212 -1.26 -13.65 5.11
C THR A 212 -0.87 -13.78 3.64
N THR A 213 -1.58 -14.60 2.87
CA THR A 213 -1.37 -14.73 1.41
C THR A 213 -2.21 -13.76 0.58
N PHE A 214 -3.07 -12.97 1.22
CA PHE A 214 -3.93 -12.01 0.54
C PHE A 214 -3.26 -10.63 0.56
N ASN A 215 -3.03 -10.08 -0.63
CA ASN A 215 -2.74 -8.65 -0.77
C ASN A 215 -3.97 -7.81 -0.37
N LEU A 216 -3.76 -6.50 -0.23
CA LEU A 216 -4.77 -5.54 0.21
C LEU A 216 -6.09 -5.67 -0.58
N GLU A 217 -6.01 -5.63 -1.91
CA GLU A 217 -7.18 -5.69 -2.80
C GLU A 217 -7.95 -6.99 -2.62
N ASN A 218 -7.26 -8.12 -2.52
CA ASN A 218 -7.90 -9.42 -2.33
C ASN A 218 -8.61 -9.51 -0.97
N ARG A 219 -8.11 -8.84 0.08
CA ARG A 219 -8.80 -8.79 1.39
C ARG A 219 -10.12 -8.03 1.29
N TYR A 220 -10.12 -6.85 0.68
CA TYR A 220 -11.33 -6.08 0.43
C TYR A 220 -12.32 -6.80 -0.49
N ILE A 221 -11.84 -7.40 -1.58
CA ILE A 221 -12.69 -8.20 -2.49
C ILE A 221 -13.36 -9.34 -1.72
N ASN A 222 -12.61 -10.07 -0.88
CA ASN A 222 -13.16 -11.16 -0.08
C ASN A 222 -14.26 -10.67 0.88
N PHE A 223 -14.01 -9.58 1.62
CA PHE A 223 -15.01 -8.98 2.51
C PHE A 223 -16.25 -8.50 1.77
N ALA A 224 -16.06 -7.81 0.65
CA ALA A 224 -17.14 -7.27 -0.16
C ALA A 224 -18.04 -8.37 -0.74
N VAL A 225 -17.45 -9.45 -1.27
CA VAL A 225 -18.21 -10.61 -1.76
C VAL A 225 -18.99 -11.28 -0.61
N ASN A 226 -18.37 -11.47 0.56
CA ASN A 226 -19.05 -12.06 1.70
C ASN A 226 -20.25 -11.21 2.14
N LEU A 227 -20.07 -9.91 2.37
CA LEU A 227 -21.13 -9.00 2.81
C LEU A 227 -22.23 -8.83 1.76
N GLY A 228 -21.86 -8.69 0.48
CA GLY A 228 -22.78 -8.39 -0.61
C GLY A 228 -23.57 -9.59 -1.13
N LEU A 229 -23.18 -10.83 -0.80
CA LEU A 229 -23.86 -12.03 -1.33
C LEU A 229 -24.44 -12.95 -0.26
N ASN A 230 -23.75 -13.15 0.86
CA ASN A 230 -24.20 -14.07 1.92
C ASN A 230 -24.32 -13.40 3.30
N GLY A 231 -23.81 -12.18 3.44
CA GLY A 231 -23.82 -11.43 4.68
C GLY A 231 -25.11 -10.64 4.89
N GLU A 232 -25.13 -9.87 5.97
CA GLU A 232 -26.29 -9.06 6.37
C GLU A 232 -26.74 -8.03 5.33
N ALA A 233 -25.84 -7.65 4.40
CA ALA A 233 -26.10 -6.68 3.35
C ALA A 233 -26.52 -7.30 2.01
N ALA A 234 -26.63 -8.63 1.90
CA ALA A 234 -26.88 -9.28 0.62
C ALA A 234 -28.18 -8.79 -0.06
N ALA A 235 -29.25 -8.64 0.72
CA ALA A 235 -30.54 -8.19 0.22
C ALA A 235 -30.52 -6.72 -0.23
N SER A 236 -29.96 -5.81 0.58
CA SER A 236 -29.86 -4.38 0.25
C SER A 236 -28.91 -4.12 -0.91
N PHE A 237 -27.80 -4.85 -0.98
CA PHE A 237 -26.86 -4.77 -2.10
C PHE A 237 -27.50 -5.26 -3.40
N LYS A 238 -28.19 -6.41 -3.39
CA LYS A 238 -28.95 -6.90 -4.54
C LYS A 238 -30.02 -5.92 -4.99
N GLN A 239 -30.74 -5.29 -4.06
CA GLN A 239 -31.72 -4.26 -4.39
C GLN A 239 -31.07 -3.05 -5.07
N SER A 240 -29.92 -2.60 -4.57
CA SER A 240 -29.26 -1.36 -5.01
C SER A 240 -28.42 -1.51 -6.28
N TYR A 241 -27.89 -2.71 -6.55
CA TYR A 241 -26.93 -2.98 -7.62
C TYR A 241 -27.39 -4.08 -8.59
N GLY A 242 -28.43 -4.86 -8.27
CA GLY A 242 -28.87 -6.01 -9.07
C GLY A 242 -29.16 -5.68 -10.53
N ASN A 243 -29.84 -4.56 -10.76
CA ASN A 243 -30.23 -4.12 -12.11
C ASN A 243 -29.18 -3.27 -12.84
N LEU A 244 -28.06 -2.94 -12.19
CA LEU A 244 -27.02 -2.11 -12.80
C LEU A 244 -26.14 -2.95 -13.74
N SER A 245 -25.64 -2.34 -14.81
CA SER A 245 -24.52 -2.91 -15.57
C SER A 245 -23.22 -2.86 -14.75
N PHE A 246 -22.16 -3.51 -15.24
CA PHE A 246 -20.84 -3.40 -14.62
C PHE A 246 -20.35 -1.95 -14.58
N ALA A 247 -20.47 -1.23 -15.71
CA ALA A 247 -20.09 0.19 -15.78
C ALA A 247 -20.89 1.07 -14.81
N GLN A 248 -22.21 0.89 -14.75
CA GLN A 248 -23.06 1.62 -13.82
C GLN A 248 -22.73 1.30 -12.35
N THR A 249 -22.35 0.05 -12.06
CA THR A 249 -21.88 -0.36 -10.73
C THR A 249 -20.61 0.37 -10.36
N VAL A 250 -19.61 0.39 -11.26
CA VAL A 250 -18.33 1.09 -11.04
C VAL A 250 -18.57 2.57 -10.82
N THR A 251 -19.32 3.25 -11.69
CA THR A 251 -19.62 4.68 -11.53
C THR A 251 -20.30 4.99 -10.20
N LYS A 252 -21.34 4.22 -9.83
CA LYS A 252 -22.07 4.43 -8.58
C LYS A 252 -21.18 4.19 -7.35
N ALA A 253 -20.37 3.13 -7.36
CA ALA A 253 -19.46 2.81 -6.27
C ALA A 253 -18.34 3.85 -6.14
N TYR A 254 -17.74 4.26 -7.26
CA TYR A 254 -16.70 5.30 -7.29
C TYR A 254 -17.21 6.61 -6.70
N ASP A 255 -18.40 7.06 -7.13
CA ASP A 255 -19.00 8.28 -6.59
C ASP A 255 -19.33 8.16 -5.10
N THR A 256 -19.77 6.99 -4.65
CA THR A 256 -20.08 6.76 -3.22
C THR A 256 -18.82 6.77 -2.36
N ILE A 257 -17.75 6.11 -2.80
CA ILE A 257 -16.55 5.85 -2.01
C ILE A 257 -15.59 7.04 -2.07
N ILE A 258 -15.29 7.50 -3.28
CA ILE A 258 -14.31 8.56 -3.55
C ILE A 258 -15.00 9.92 -3.62
N GLY A 259 -16.16 9.99 -4.27
CA GLY A 259 -16.84 11.23 -4.62
C GLY A 259 -16.29 11.80 -5.93
N ILE A 260 -17.11 11.82 -6.98
CA ILE A 260 -16.68 12.37 -8.28
C ILE A 260 -16.36 13.87 -8.15
N SER A 261 -17.17 14.61 -7.40
CA SER A 261 -16.93 16.04 -7.12
C SER A 261 -15.65 16.25 -6.31
N THR A 262 -15.38 15.40 -5.31
CA THR A 262 -14.16 15.41 -4.51
C THR A 262 -12.93 15.16 -5.39
N ALA A 263 -12.98 14.15 -6.26
CA ALA A 263 -11.92 13.84 -7.21
C ALA A 263 -11.63 15.02 -8.15
N VAL A 264 -12.67 15.60 -8.76
CA VAL A 264 -12.52 16.75 -9.66
C VAL A 264 -11.96 17.98 -8.93
N ALA A 265 -12.40 18.25 -7.71
CA ALA A 265 -11.88 19.36 -6.91
C ALA A 265 -10.40 19.18 -6.53
N ALA A 266 -9.93 17.94 -6.43
CA ALA A 266 -8.53 17.60 -6.22
C ALA A 266 -7.70 17.54 -7.52
N GLY A 267 -8.30 17.83 -8.68
CA GLY A 267 -7.64 17.75 -9.98
C GLY A 267 -7.47 16.34 -10.54
N VAL A 268 -8.17 15.34 -9.97
CA VAL A 268 -8.18 13.96 -10.45
C VAL A 268 -9.23 13.80 -11.54
N ASP A 269 -8.86 13.18 -12.67
CA ASP A 269 -9.81 12.81 -13.72
C ASP A 269 -10.60 11.56 -13.31
N ALA A 270 -11.75 11.80 -12.66
CA ALA A 270 -12.65 10.73 -12.21
C ALA A 270 -13.15 9.86 -13.37
N ASN A 271 -13.37 10.43 -14.56
CA ASN A 271 -13.86 9.68 -15.72
C ASN A 271 -12.78 8.73 -16.23
N ALA A 272 -11.52 9.16 -16.28
CA ALA A 272 -10.41 8.30 -16.62
C ALA A 272 -10.30 7.11 -15.64
N GLY A 273 -10.39 7.37 -14.34
CA GLY A 273 -10.36 6.32 -13.31
C GLY A 273 -11.51 5.31 -13.45
N ILE A 274 -12.73 5.80 -13.65
CA ILE A 274 -13.91 4.93 -13.88
C ILE A 274 -13.73 4.10 -15.15
N ASN A 275 -13.32 4.72 -16.27
CA ASN A 275 -13.16 4.03 -17.55
C ASN A 275 -12.06 2.95 -17.48
N ASP A 276 -10.96 3.24 -16.78
CA ASP A 276 -9.90 2.27 -16.55
C ASP A 276 -10.42 1.04 -15.79
N ILE A 277 -11.14 1.22 -14.68
CA ILE A 277 -11.73 0.11 -13.92
C ILE A 277 -12.73 -0.68 -14.79
N VAL A 278 -13.57 0.02 -15.57
CA VAL A 278 -14.53 -0.63 -16.48
C VAL A 278 -13.82 -1.47 -17.53
N SER A 279 -12.70 -0.99 -18.08
CA SER A 279 -11.92 -1.71 -19.10
C SER A 279 -11.32 -3.02 -18.55
N ARG A 280 -11.08 -3.10 -17.24
CA ARG A 280 -10.50 -4.26 -16.54
C ARG A 280 -11.52 -5.33 -16.16
N LYS A 281 -12.78 -5.24 -16.61
CA LYS A 281 -13.85 -6.21 -16.29
C LYS A 281 -13.43 -7.68 -16.43
N ALA A 282 -12.75 -8.04 -17.53
CA ALA A 282 -12.33 -9.42 -17.76
C ALA A 282 -11.30 -9.91 -16.71
N ALA A 283 -10.41 -9.04 -16.25
CA ALA A 283 -9.45 -9.36 -15.19
C ALA A 283 -10.14 -9.55 -13.84
N PHE A 284 -11.16 -8.74 -13.54
CA PHE A 284 -12.01 -8.93 -12.36
C PHE A 284 -12.77 -10.25 -12.42
N GLU A 285 -13.33 -10.61 -13.57
CA GLU A 285 -14.01 -11.90 -13.75
C GLU A 285 -13.05 -13.07 -13.50
N ALA A 286 -11.84 -13.01 -14.04
CA ALA A 286 -10.82 -14.04 -13.83
C ALA A 286 -10.37 -14.16 -12.37
N THR A 287 -10.36 -13.05 -11.62
CA THR A 287 -9.94 -13.03 -10.21
C THR A 287 -11.05 -13.47 -9.26
N ILE A 288 -12.28 -12.99 -9.49
CA ILE A 288 -13.40 -13.12 -8.55
C ILE A 288 -14.16 -14.42 -8.78
N LEU A 289 -14.54 -14.73 -10.02
CA LEU A 289 -15.50 -15.81 -10.29
C LEU A 289 -15.01 -17.22 -9.92
N PRO A 290 -13.70 -17.55 -9.98
CA PRO A 290 -13.24 -18.85 -9.48
C PRO A 290 -13.46 -19.07 -7.98
N ARG A 291 -13.66 -17.99 -7.20
CA ARG A 291 -13.74 -18.02 -5.73
C ARG A 291 -15.17 -18.04 -5.20
N VAL A 292 -16.18 -17.84 -6.05
CA VAL A 292 -17.57 -17.58 -5.60
C VAL A 292 -18.45 -18.83 -5.60
N GLY A 293 -17.99 -19.94 -6.18
CA GLY A 293 -18.71 -21.21 -6.20
C GLY A 293 -20.10 -21.09 -6.85
N ALA A 294 -21.14 -21.49 -6.11
CA ALA A 294 -22.54 -21.49 -6.58
C ALA A 294 -23.26 -20.14 -6.41
N LEU A 295 -22.56 -19.10 -5.95
CA LEU A 295 -23.15 -17.77 -5.76
C LEU A 295 -23.43 -17.09 -7.11
N ASP A 296 -24.28 -16.06 -7.09
CA ASP A 296 -24.60 -15.26 -8.28
C ASP A 296 -23.34 -14.55 -8.78
N SER A 297 -22.76 -15.06 -9.87
CA SER A 297 -21.54 -14.54 -10.48
C SER A 297 -21.62 -13.06 -10.87
N GLY A 298 -22.81 -12.60 -11.31
CA GLY A 298 -23.02 -11.21 -11.68
C GLY A 298 -22.99 -10.29 -10.46
N MET A 299 -23.62 -10.71 -9.37
CA MET A 299 -23.55 -9.99 -8.09
C MET A 299 -22.16 -10.06 -7.46
N ALA A 300 -21.48 -11.20 -7.57
CA ALA A 300 -20.14 -11.37 -7.04
C ALA A 300 -19.12 -10.46 -7.72
N LEU A 301 -19.19 -10.35 -9.06
CA LEU A 301 -18.35 -9.43 -9.81
C LEU A 301 -18.58 -7.97 -9.38
N LYS A 302 -19.83 -7.58 -9.15
CA LYS A 302 -20.20 -6.23 -8.67
C LYS A 302 -19.71 -5.96 -7.26
N ALA A 303 -19.89 -6.90 -6.33
CA ALA A 303 -19.39 -6.78 -4.97
C ALA A 303 -17.85 -6.73 -4.95
N GLY A 304 -17.19 -7.59 -5.73
CA GLY A 304 -15.73 -7.59 -5.80
C GLY A 304 -15.15 -6.29 -6.36
N VAL A 305 -15.74 -5.69 -7.41
CA VAL A 305 -15.23 -4.40 -7.91
C VAL A 305 -15.47 -3.26 -6.93
N VAL A 306 -16.54 -3.31 -6.12
CA VAL A 306 -16.70 -2.39 -4.98
C VAL A 306 -15.55 -2.56 -3.99
N GLY A 307 -15.24 -3.80 -3.60
CA GLY A 307 -14.09 -4.09 -2.73
C GLY A 307 -12.77 -3.55 -3.29
N TYR A 308 -12.54 -3.72 -4.59
CA TYR A 308 -11.38 -3.14 -5.26
C TYR A 308 -11.33 -1.60 -5.15
N ILE A 309 -12.45 -0.90 -5.39
CA ILE A 309 -12.50 0.57 -5.26
C ILE A 309 -12.24 1.03 -3.83
N LEU A 310 -12.76 0.30 -2.82
CA LEU A 310 -12.46 0.57 -1.41
C LEU A 310 -10.97 0.43 -1.12
N ALA A 311 -10.33 -0.62 -1.63
CA ALA A 311 -8.89 -0.83 -1.47
C ALA A 311 -8.05 0.30 -2.11
N GLU A 312 -8.42 0.74 -3.32
CA GLU A 312 -7.72 1.86 -3.98
C GLU A 312 -7.93 3.19 -3.24
N ALA A 313 -9.14 3.45 -2.72
CA ALA A 313 -9.41 4.64 -1.91
C ALA A 313 -8.60 4.65 -0.61
N ALA A 314 -8.54 3.51 0.09
CA ALA A 314 -7.74 3.36 1.30
C ALA A 314 -6.24 3.53 1.00
N LYS A 315 -5.72 2.83 0.00
CA LYS A 315 -4.31 2.92 -0.40
C LYS A 315 -3.88 4.34 -0.79
N ALA A 316 -4.75 5.07 -1.47
CA ALA A 316 -4.49 6.45 -1.87
C ALA A 316 -4.73 7.45 -0.73
N ASN A 317 -5.29 7.02 0.41
CA ASN A 317 -5.79 7.90 1.46
C ASN A 317 -6.64 9.03 0.88
N PHE A 318 -7.54 8.68 -0.04
CA PHE A 318 -8.26 9.66 -0.84
C PHE A 318 -9.73 9.31 -1.01
N GLY A 319 -10.56 10.33 -0.81
CA GLY A 319 -12.00 10.27 -1.01
C GLY A 319 -12.78 10.25 0.30
N SER A 320 -14.10 10.42 0.20
CA SER A 320 -14.96 10.61 1.38
C SER A 320 -14.85 9.48 2.41
N TYR A 321 -14.73 8.23 1.96
CA TYR A 321 -14.57 7.08 2.85
C TYR A 321 -13.22 7.04 3.52
N ALA A 322 -12.13 7.29 2.78
CA ALA A 322 -10.77 7.28 3.31
C ALA A 322 -10.57 8.40 4.33
N ASN A 323 -11.02 9.62 4.02
CA ASN A 323 -10.94 10.75 4.95
C ASN A 323 -11.70 10.49 6.26
N ALA A 324 -12.91 9.90 6.16
CA ALA A 324 -13.68 9.55 7.35
C ALA A 324 -13.02 8.44 8.17
N LEU A 325 -12.36 7.48 7.52
CA LEU A 325 -11.59 6.44 8.18
C LEU A 325 -10.39 7.01 8.94
N GLU A 326 -9.64 7.95 8.34
CA GLU A 326 -8.51 8.60 9.02
C GLU A 326 -8.96 9.28 10.31
N ASN A 327 -10.05 10.07 10.24
CA ASN A 327 -10.63 10.72 11.42
C ASN A 327 -11.10 9.70 12.47
N PHE A 328 -11.73 8.61 12.04
CA PHE A 328 -12.09 7.51 12.93
C PHE A 328 -10.86 6.85 13.58
N TYR A 329 -9.72 6.76 12.88
CA TYR A 329 -8.49 6.21 13.46
C TYR A 329 -7.88 7.10 14.56
N PHE A 330 -8.04 8.41 14.47
CA PHE A 330 -7.59 9.31 15.54
C PHE A 330 -8.37 9.10 16.83
N ASP A 331 -9.70 9.11 16.75
CA ASP A 331 -10.55 8.76 17.90
C ASP A 331 -10.36 7.31 18.33
N LEU A 332 -9.96 6.44 17.40
CA LEU A 332 -9.69 5.07 17.77
C LEU A 332 -8.41 4.98 18.61
N ALA A 333 -7.37 5.72 18.25
CA ALA A 333 -6.09 5.73 18.94
C ALA A 333 -6.24 6.03 20.44
N ASP A 334 -7.07 7.02 20.81
CA ASP A 334 -7.30 7.43 22.19
C ASP A 334 -8.51 6.75 22.88
N GLY A 335 -9.18 5.85 22.16
CA GLY A 335 -10.30 5.06 22.66
C GLY A 335 -11.64 5.78 22.69
N GLN A 336 -11.78 6.94 22.04
CA GLN A 336 -13.03 7.70 21.94
C GLN A 336 -13.90 7.33 20.72
N ALA A 337 -13.41 6.46 19.83
CA ALA A 337 -14.11 6.09 18.60
C ALA A 337 -15.55 5.60 18.83
N GLN A 338 -16.47 6.10 17.99
CA GLN A 338 -17.86 5.65 17.97
C GLN A 338 -18.04 4.44 17.03
N PHE A 339 -18.76 3.43 17.49
CA PHE A 339 -18.96 2.17 16.75
C PHE A 339 -20.42 1.96 16.36
N ASN A 340 -20.66 1.16 15.31
CA ASN A 340 -22.01 0.92 14.78
C ASN A 340 -22.72 2.23 14.39
N ILE A 341 -21.97 3.12 13.74
CA ILE A 341 -22.39 4.44 13.27
C ILE A 341 -22.18 4.58 11.76
N ASP A 342 -22.85 5.54 11.13
CA ASP A 342 -22.51 5.96 9.77
C ASP A 342 -21.17 6.71 9.78
N LEU A 343 -20.11 6.04 9.32
CA LEU A 343 -18.74 6.55 9.32
C LEU A 343 -18.64 7.90 8.63
N VAL A 344 -19.20 8.02 7.43
CA VAL A 344 -19.08 9.26 6.64
C VAL A 344 -19.96 10.35 7.26
N GLY A 345 -21.11 9.99 7.82
CA GLY A 345 -21.98 10.93 8.53
C GLY A 345 -21.35 11.52 9.81
N VAL A 346 -20.59 10.74 10.57
CA VAL A 346 -19.97 11.17 11.83
C VAL A 346 -18.57 11.75 11.62
N TYR A 347 -17.75 11.08 10.82
CA TYR A 347 -16.33 11.37 10.66
C TYR A 347 -15.98 12.03 9.31
N GLY A 348 -16.93 12.20 8.39
CA GLY A 348 -16.66 12.74 7.05
C GLY A 348 -16.50 14.25 6.95
N SER A 349 -16.73 15.01 8.04
CA SER A 349 -16.47 16.45 8.07
C SER A 349 -15.19 16.77 8.83
N ASP A 350 -14.32 17.59 8.25
CA ASP A 350 -13.04 18.07 8.83
C ASP A 350 -13.18 18.80 10.19
N THR A 351 -14.40 19.06 10.67
CA THR A 351 -14.66 19.98 11.79
C THR A 351 -15.36 19.37 13.01
N ALA A 352 -15.89 18.14 12.93
CA ALA A 352 -16.81 17.64 13.96
C ALA A 352 -16.16 17.06 15.23
N TRP A 353 -14.87 16.70 15.18
CA TRP A 353 -14.21 15.93 16.26
C TRP A 353 -13.00 16.66 16.88
N MET A 354 -12.72 17.91 16.48
CA MET A 354 -11.70 18.77 17.10
C MET A 354 -12.22 19.63 18.27
N ALA A 355 -13.45 19.38 18.75
CA ALA A 355 -14.08 20.12 19.84
C ALA A 355 -14.28 19.24 21.07
#